data_AF-A0A7J8LU82-F1
#
_entry.id   AF-A0A7J8LU82-F1
#
_cell.length_a   1.000
_cell.length_b   1.000
_cell.length_c   1.000
_cell.angle_alpha   90.00
_cell.angle_beta   90.00
_cell.angle_gamma   90.00
#
_symmetry.space_group_name_H-M   'P 1'
#
loop_
_entity.id
_entity.type
_entity.pdbx_description
1 polymer ?
#
loop_
_entity_poly.entity_id
_entity_poly.type
_entity_poly.pdbx_seq_one_letter_code
_entity_poly.pdbx_strand_id
1 'polypeptide(L)'
;MDDPLLWGFKSFPSLDANLARWVLSAEDICFKNYALTYFFRLGKCIPITRGAGIYQEHMNEALQCLNNGAWLHTFPEGKVSQEDAPIRRLKWGTASLIVRAHVTPIVLPMVHSGFE
;
A
#
# COMPACT_ATOMS: atom_id res chain seq x y z
N MET A 1 -5.22 -0.55 14.50
CA MET A 1 -3.74 -0.69 14.42
C MET A 1 -3.38 -0.92 12.96
N ASP A 2 -2.50 -0.10 12.37
CA ASP A 2 -2.23 -0.15 10.92
C ASP A 2 -1.29 -1.30 10.51
N ASP A 3 -1.60 -1.89 9.35
CA ASP A 3 -1.05 -3.09 8.71
C ASP A 3 0.49 -3.25 8.61
N PRO A 4 1.34 -2.20 8.49
CA PRO A 4 2.80 -2.42 8.48
C PRO A 4 3.32 -3.11 9.76
N LEU A 5 2.61 -2.98 10.89
CA LEU A 5 2.96 -3.68 12.13
C LEU A 5 2.31 -5.07 12.24
N LEU A 6 1.13 -5.27 11.67
CA LEU A 6 0.37 -6.51 11.84
C LEU A 6 0.88 -7.64 10.94
N TRP A 7 1.28 -7.30 9.71
CA TRP A 7 1.70 -8.30 8.72
C TRP A 7 3.05 -7.99 8.05
N GLY A 8 3.67 -6.84 8.31
CA GLY A 8 4.96 -6.46 7.72
C GLY A 8 6.12 -7.42 8.04
N PHE A 9 6.03 -8.17 9.14
CA PHE A 9 7.07 -9.09 9.60
C PHE A 9 6.48 -10.44 9.99
N LYS A 10 7.01 -11.53 9.43
CA LYS A 10 6.62 -12.91 9.80
C LYS A 10 6.98 -13.26 11.25
N SER A 11 7.97 -12.56 11.81
CA SER A 11 8.37 -12.59 13.21
C SER A 11 8.91 -11.21 13.57
N PHE A 12 8.32 -10.53 14.56
CA PHE A 12 8.95 -9.35 15.15
C PHE A 12 10.09 -9.82 16.07
N PRO A 13 11.34 -9.31 15.96
CA PRO A 13 11.86 -8.29 15.05
C PRO A 13 12.66 -8.91 13.89
N SER A 14 12.11 -8.89 12.68
CA SER A 14 12.84 -9.30 11.47
C SER A 14 13.20 -8.05 10.66
N LEU A 15 14.46 -7.62 10.69
CA LEU A 15 14.96 -6.44 9.94
C LEU A 15 15.25 -6.74 8.46
N ASP A 16 14.80 -7.89 7.94
CA ASP A 16 15.03 -8.28 6.55
C ASP A 16 14.28 -7.38 5.58
N ALA A 17 15.03 -6.44 4.99
CA ALA A 17 14.52 -5.56 3.93
C ALA A 17 13.97 -6.37 2.74
N ASN A 18 14.47 -7.57 2.46
CA ASN A 18 13.96 -8.43 1.38
C ASN A 18 12.56 -9.02 1.66
N LEU A 19 12.18 -9.17 2.93
CA LEU A 19 10.85 -9.62 3.35
C LEU A 19 9.86 -8.45 3.48
N ALA A 20 10.35 -7.21 3.55
CA ALA A 20 9.51 -6.02 3.65
C ALA A 20 8.71 -5.81 2.36
N ARG A 21 7.38 -5.81 2.50
CA ARG A 21 6.42 -5.54 1.43
C ARG A 21 6.39 -4.06 1.12
N TRP A 22 6.24 -3.72 -0.16
CA TRP A 22 5.98 -2.35 -0.57
C TRP A 22 4.55 -1.98 -0.19
N VAL A 23 4.35 -0.77 0.32
CA VAL A 23 3.02 -0.30 0.73
C VAL A 23 2.70 0.98 -0.03
N LEU A 24 1.52 1.06 -0.62
CA LEU A 24 1.00 2.32 -1.13
C LEU A 24 0.45 3.14 0.02
N SER A 25 1.08 4.30 0.27
CA SER A 25 0.67 5.20 1.33
C SER A 25 0.22 6.55 0.78
N ALA A 26 -0.74 7.17 1.45
CA ALA A 26 -1.27 8.45 1.01
C ALA A 26 -0.30 9.58 1.37
N GLU A 27 0.12 10.33 0.35
CA GLU A 27 1.11 11.41 0.49
C GLU A 27 0.65 12.48 1.50
N ASP A 28 -0.65 12.82 1.47
CA ASP A 28 -1.30 13.83 2.31
C ASP A 28 -1.30 13.49 3.81
N ILE A 29 -1.14 12.22 4.16
CA ILE A 29 -1.14 11.75 5.56
C ILE A 29 0.28 11.49 6.05
N CYS A 30 1.07 10.71 5.30
CA CYS A 30 2.36 10.21 5.77
C CYS A 30 3.55 11.11 5.45
N PHE A 31 3.43 12.05 4.50
CA PHE A 31 4.57 12.80 3.95
C PHE A 31 4.53 14.30 4.29
N LYS A 32 3.92 14.69 5.42
CA LYS A 32 3.84 16.09 5.86
C LYS A 32 5.17 16.69 6.31
N ASN A 33 6.10 15.87 6.81
CA ASN A 33 7.39 16.30 7.35
C ASN A 33 8.55 15.59 6.63
N TYR A 34 9.64 16.32 6.34
CA TYR A 34 10.84 15.76 5.69
C TYR A 34 11.41 14.52 6.41
N ALA A 35 11.43 14.51 7.75
CA ALA A 35 11.90 13.37 8.53
C ALA A 35 11.01 12.13 8.38
N LEU A 36 9.68 12.33 8.35
CA LEU A 36 8.72 11.25 8.15
C LEU A 36 8.77 10.72 6.72
N THR A 37 8.90 11.61 5.73
CA THR A 37 9.11 11.24 4.33
C THR A 37 10.30 10.31 4.16
N TYR A 38 11.42 10.64 4.80
CA TYR A 38 12.63 9.81 4.76
C TYR A 38 12.40 8.45 5.44
N PHE A 39 11.77 8.44 6.61
CA PHE A 39 11.44 7.20 7.33
C PHE A 39 10.50 6.28 6.53
N PHE A 40 9.43 6.81 5.95
CA PHE A 40 8.48 6.04 5.15
C PHE A 40 9.09 5.57 3.83
N ARG A 41 9.93 6.39 3.18
CA ARG A 41 10.70 5.95 1.99
C ARG A 41 11.65 4.80 2.32
N LEU A 42 12.34 4.85 3.45
CA LEU A 42 13.18 3.74 3.93
C LEU A 42 12.35 2.49 4.24
N GLY A 43 11.13 2.66 4.74
CA GLY A 43 10.16 1.59 4.98
C GLY A 43 9.46 1.06 3.73
N LYS A 44 9.98 1.31 2.51
CA LYS A 44 9.38 0.87 1.24
C LYS A 44 7.94 1.35 1.02
N CYS A 45 7.62 2.55 1.50
CA CYS A 45 6.33 3.18 1.22
C CYS A 45 6.43 4.02 -0.05
N ILE A 46 5.53 3.76 -1.00
CA ILE A 46 5.37 4.55 -2.21
C ILE A 46 4.26 5.58 -1.97
N PRO A 47 4.56 6.89 -2.04
CA PRO A 47 3.56 7.92 -1.84
C PRO A 47 2.57 7.93 -3.00
N ILE A 48 1.27 8.06 -2.74
CA ILE A 48 0.23 8.22 -3.76
C ILE A 48 -0.54 9.50 -3.46
N THR A 49 -0.64 10.37 -4.46
CA THR A 49 -1.43 11.59 -4.38
C THR A 49 -2.90 11.27 -4.63
N ARG A 50 -3.75 11.57 -3.65
CA ARG A 50 -5.20 11.35 -3.77
C ARG A 50 -5.79 12.34 -4.77
N GLY A 51 -6.55 11.84 -5.74
CA GLY A 51 -7.24 12.67 -6.74
C GLY A 51 -6.44 12.95 -8.01
N ALA A 52 -5.14 12.63 -8.06
CA ALA A 52 -4.31 12.78 -9.26
C ALA A 52 -4.53 11.68 -10.33
N GLY A 53 -5.54 10.82 -10.17
CA GLY A 53 -5.91 9.77 -11.14
C GLY A 53 -5.10 8.48 -11.01
N ILE A 54 -5.22 7.59 -12.01
CA ILE A 54 -4.53 6.28 -12.05
C ILE A 54 -3.18 6.32 -12.76
N TYR A 55 -2.90 7.39 -13.51
CA TYR A 55 -1.68 7.60 -14.28
C TYR A 55 -0.74 8.57 -13.55
N GLN A 56 -0.18 8.11 -12.44
CA GLN A 56 0.79 8.87 -11.64
C GLN A 56 2.17 8.20 -11.72
N GLU A 57 3.25 8.97 -11.55
CA GLU A 57 4.61 8.41 -11.55
C GLU A 57 4.79 7.33 -10.46
N HIS A 58 4.25 7.57 -9.28
CA HIS A 58 4.28 6.61 -8.17
C HIS A 58 3.48 5.33 -8.45
N MET A 59 2.43 5.40 -9.28
CA MET A 59 1.73 4.19 -9.74
C MET A 59 2.61 3.37 -10.69
N ASN A 60 3.44 4.02 -11.51
CA ASN A 60 4.41 3.33 -12.36
C ASN A 60 5.56 2.73 -11.54
N GLU A 61 6.01 3.41 -10.48
CA GLU A 61 6.97 2.89 -9.50
C GLU A 61 6.44 1.61 -8.83
N ALA A 62 5.18 1.63 -8.39
CA ALA A 62 4.52 0.45 -7.82
C ALA A 62 4.38 -0.70 -8.83
N LEU A 63 4.10 -0.37 -10.10
CA LEU A 63 4.03 -1.34 -11.18
C LEU A 63 5.39 -2.01 -11.45
N GLN A 64 6.49 -1.24 -11.42
CA GLN A 64 7.84 -1.79 -11.54
C GLN A 64 8.17 -2.72 -10.38
N CYS A 65 7.79 -2.37 -9.15
CA CYS A 65 7.98 -3.23 -7.98
C CYS A 65 7.23 -4.57 -8.16
N LEU A 66 5.98 -4.53 -8.60
CA LEU A 66 5.18 -5.72 -8.92
C LEU A 66 5.83 -6.57 -10.02
N ASN A 67 6.29 -5.94 -11.11
CA ASN A 67 6.93 -6.64 -12.22
C ASN A 67 8.27 -7.29 -11.83
N ASN A 68 8.97 -6.73 -10.83
CA ASN A 68 10.18 -7.30 -10.27
C ASN A 68 9.91 -8.46 -9.28
N GLY A 69 8.65 -8.88 -9.10
CA GLY A 69 8.26 -9.94 -8.19
C GLY A 69 8.17 -9.51 -6.73
N ALA A 70 8.17 -8.20 -6.45
CA ALA A 70 8.01 -7.70 -5.10
C ALA A 70 6.55 -7.74 -4.67
N TRP A 71 6.33 -7.88 -3.36
CA TRP A 71 5.00 -7.84 -2.77
C TRP A 71 4.54 -6.41 -2.62
N LEU A 72 3.34 -6.10 -3.12
CA LEU A 72 2.71 -4.80 -2.96
C LEU A 72 1.43 -4.94 -2.13
N HIS A 73 1.33 -4.15 -1.08
CA HIS A 73 0.17 -4.02 -0.23
C HIS A 73 -0.54 -2.70 -0.53
N THR A 74 -1.83 -2.77 -0.82
CA THR A 74 -2.63 -1.59 -1.20
C THR A 74 -3.95 -1.55 -0.43
N PHE A 75 -4.39 -0.35 -0.09
CA PHE A 75 -5.69 -0.11 0.53
C PHE A 75 -6.64 0.52 -0.50
N PRO A 76 -7.47 -0.28 -1.18
CA PRO A 76 -8.29 0.21 -2.29
C PRO A 76 -9.36 1.22 -1.88
N GLU A 77 -9.72 1.30 -0.60
CA GLU A 77 -10.65 2.31 -0.08
C GLU A 77 -10.07 3.73 -0.15
N GLY A 78 -8.75 3.85 0.05
CA GLY A 78 -8.04 5.12 0.05
C GLY A 78 -8.50 6.09 1.14
N LYS A 79 -9.20 5.62 2.18
CA LYS A 79 -9.58 6.33 3.41
C LYS A 79 -9.72 5.29 4.53
N VAL A 80 -9.33 5.65 5.74
CA VAL A 80 -9.61 4.84 6.93
C VAL A 80 -11.03 5.17 7.40
N SER A 81 -11.92 4.18 7.39
CA SER A 81 -13.28 4.28 7.94
C SER A 81 -13.34 3.46 9.23
N GLN A 82 -13.65 4.11 10.35
CA GLN A 82 -13.84 3.46 11.66
C GLN A 82 -15.32 3.24 11.99
N GLU A 83 -16.22 3.64 11.10
CA GLU A 83 -17.66 3.43 11.24
C GLU A 83 -18.02 1.99 10.86
N ASP A 84 -18.90 1.35 11.65
CA ASP A 84 -19.49 0.03 11.34
C ASP A 84 -20.47 0.16 10.17
N ALA A 85 -19.91 0.28 8.97
CA ALA A 85 -20.60 0.49 7.72
C ALA A 85 -20.11 -0.53 6.68
N PRO A 86 -20.96 -0.89 5.70
CA PRO A 86 -20.55 -1.81 4.64
C PRO A 86 -19.36 -1.27 3.83
N ILE A 87 -18.54 -2.19 3.31
CA ILE A 87 -17.35 -1.88 2.51
C ILE A 87 -17.71 -0.86 1.43
N ARG A 88 -17.03 0.29 1.46
CA ARG A 88 -17.30 1.39 0.53
C ARG A 88 -16.76 1.06 -0.86
N ARG A 89 -17.10 1.91 -1.83
CA ARG A 89 -16.60 1.78 -3.20
C ARG A 89 -15.06 1.71 -3.24
N LEU A 90 -14.55 0.60 -3.73
CA LEU A 90 -13.13 0.40 -3.99
C LEU A 90 -12.67 1.30 -5.15
N LYS A 91 -11.50 1.91 -5.00
CA LYS A 91 -10.88 2.72 -6.05
C LYS A 91 -10.22 1.83 -7.10
N TRP A 92 -10.19 2.35 -8.32
CA TRP A 92 -9.72 1.64 -9.51
C TRP A 92 -8.19 1.45 -9.54
N GLY A 93 -7.43 2.09 -8.64
CA GLY A 93 -5.97 2.04 -8.62
C GLY A 93 -5.43 0.62 -8.53
N THR A 94 -5.95 -0.19 -7.60
CA THR A 94 -5.51 -1.59 -7.44
C THR A 94 -5.82 -2.44 -8.67
N ALA A 95 -7.03 -2.31 -9.23
CA ALA A 95 -7.40 -3.01 -10.45
C ALA A 95 -6.52 -2.59 -11.64
N SER A 96 -6.18 -1.29 -11.73
CA SER A 96 -5.28 -0.76 -12.76
C SER A 96 -3.88 -1.40 -12.67
N LEU A 97 -3.34 -1.58 -11.45
CA LEU A 97 -2.03 -2.24 -11.27
C LEU A 97 -2.07 -3.70 -11.72
N ILE A 98 -3.14 -4.43 -11.39
CA ILE A 98 -3.30 -5.84 -11.77
C ILE A 98 -3.36 -5.99 -13.30
N VAL A 99 -4.15 -5.14 -13.97
CA VAL A 99 -4.32 -5.19 -15.43
C VAL A 99 -3.06 -4.75 -16.18
N ARG A 100 -2.29 -3.80 -15.62
CA ARG A 100 -1.10 -3.24 -16.26
C ARG A 100 0.18 -4.03 -15.96
N ALA A 101 0.15 -4.96 -15.01
CA ALA A 101 1.30 -5.79 -14.68
C ALA A 101 1.63 -6.73 -15.84
N HIS A 102 2.92 -6.92 -16.10
CA HIS A 102 3.37 -7.78 -17.20
C HIS A 102 3.03 -9.26 -16.94
N VAL A 103 3.11 -9.66 -15.66
CA VAL A 103 2.64 -10.95 -15.16
C VAL A 103 1.48 -10.67 -14.22
N THR A 104 0.36 -11.38 -14.42
CA THR A 104 -0.81 -11.23 -13.55
C THR A 104 -0.44 -11.63 -12.11
N PRO A 105 -0.49 -10.69 -11.14
CA PRO A 105 -0.12 -10.97 -9.77
C PRO A 105 -1.19 -11.80 -9.06
N ILE A 106 -0.78 -12.54 -8.03
CA ILE A 106 -1.72 -13.20 -7.12
C ILE A 106 -2.32 -12.14 -6.20
N VAL A 107 -3.64 -12.09 -6.14
CA VAL A 107 -4.38 -11.16 -5.27
C VAL A 107 -4.80 -11.89 -4.00
N LEU A 108 -4.30 -11.44 -2.85
CA LEU A 108 -4.69 -11.93 -1.54
C LEU A 108 -5.61 -10.89 -0.87
N PRO A 109 -6.93 -11.13 -0.79
CA PRO A 109 -7.83 -10.23 -0.07
C PRO A 109 -7.62 -10.36 1.43
N MET A 110 -7.53 -9.21 2.12
CA MET A 110 -7.46 -9.14 3.58
C MET A 110 -8.59 -8.26 4.07
N VAL A 111 -9.28 -8.73 5.10
CA VAL A 111 -10.37 -8.00 5.76
C VAL A 111 -10.14 -8.12 7.26
N HIS A 112 -10.15 -6.97 7.93
CA HIS A 112 -10.01 -6.89 9.37
C HIS A 112 -11.31 -6.33 9.96
N SER A 113 -11.82 -6.95 11.03
CA SER A 113 -13.02 -6.52 11.75
C SER A 113 -12.77 -6.57 13.26
N GLY A 114 -13.33 -5.62 14.02
CA GLY A 114 -13.27 -5.63 15.49
C GLY A 114 -12.01 -4.99 16.10
N PHE A 115 -11.31 -4.13 15.36
CA PHE A 115 -10.32 -3.22 15.95
C PHE A 115 -11.04 -1.97 16.45
N GLU A 116 -11.41 -1.94 17.74
CA GLU A 116 -11.78 -0.72 18.47
C GLU A 116 -10.56 0.11 18.87
#